data_AF-A0A2N2Q0M2-F1
#
_entry.id   AF-A0A2N2Q0M2-F1
#
_cell.length_a   1.000
_cell.length_b   1.000
_cell.length_c   1.000
_cell.angle_alpha   90.00
_cell.angle_beta   90.00
_cell.angle_gamma   90.00
#
_symmetry.space_group_name_H-M   'P 1'
#
loop_
_entity.id
_entity.type
_entity.pdbx_description
1 polymer ?
#
loop_
_entity_poly.entity_id
_entity_poly.type
_entity_poly.pdbx_seq_one_letter_code
_entity_poly.pdbx_strand_id
1 'polypeptide(L)'
;MDLVVALGISIGVLIAAWVYVAVSMPELGLIVWAGIVAWATFYAAGGGMDGLQKAIASNLAGNFWAAVALYVTAMMGGDVLTLSLAFGVVAFIFCVQSKI
;
A
#
# COMPACT_ATOMS: atom_id res chain seq x y z
N MET A 1 6.16 24.05 17.51
CA MET A 1 6.82 22.81 17.07
C MET A 1 6.92 22.84 15.57
N ASP A 2 8.06 22.40 15.02
CA ASP A 2 8.21 22.27 13.57
C ASP A 2 7.26 21.19 13.02
N LEU A 3 6.69 21.42 11.84
CA LEU A 3 5.71 20.51 11.23
C LEU A 3 6.29 19.12 10.97
N VAL A 4 7.57 19.04 10.58
CA VAL A 4 8.27 17.78 10.34
C VAL A 4 8.43 17.00 11.63
N VAL A 5 8.69 17.67 12.75
CA VAL A 5 8.78 17.02 14.07
C VAL A 5 7.42 16.49 14.52
N ALA A 6 6.34 17.27 14.36
CA ALA A 6 4.99 16.81 14.66
C ALA A 6 4.59 15.60 13.80
N LEU A 7 4.93 15.63 12.50
CA LEU A 7 4.71 14.53 11.58
C LEU A 7 5.49 13.28 11.97
N GLY A 8 6.78 13.46 12.31
CA GLY A 8 7.69 12.41 12.72
C GLY A 8 7.20 11.68 13.98
N ILE A 9 6.68 12.42 14.96
CA ILE A 9 6.07 11.83 16.15
C ILE A 9 4.80 11.06 15.79
N SER A 10 3.91 11.66 14.99
CA SER A 10 2.67 11.01 14.56
C SER A 10 2.94 9.69 13.83
N ILE A 11 3.82 9.69 12.84
CA ILE A 11 4.13 8.47 12.08
C ILE A 11 4.89 7.44 12.92
N GLY A 12 5.78 7.89 13.81
CA GLY A 12 6.50 7.00 14.72
C GLY A 12 5.54 6.20 15.61
N VAL A 13 4.53 6.87 16.18
CA VAL A 13 3.50 6.21 16.99
C VAL A 13 2.65 5.27 16.14
N LEU A 14 2.20 5.70 14.95
CA LEU A 14 1.36 4.88 14.07
C LEU A 14 2.09 3.63 13.55
N ILE A 15 3.36 3.75 13.17
CA ILE A 15 4.18 2.60 12.76
C ILE A 15 4.45 1.66 13.93
N ALA A 16 4.77 2.20 15.12
CA ALA A 16 4.98 1.36 16.30
C ALA A 16 3.73 0.54 16.64
N ALA A 17 2.55 1.16 16.60
CA ALA A 17 1.27 0.47 16.78
C ALA A 17 1.03 -0.59 15.69
N TRP A 18 1.27 -0.24 14.41
CA TRP A 18 1.11 -1.18 13.30
C TRP A 18 2.03 -2.40 13.42
N VAL A 19 3.31 -2.18 13.71
CA VAL A 19 4.29 -3.27 13.89
C VAL A 19 3.90 -4.15 15.06
N TYR A 20 3.49 -3.55 16.19
CA TYR A 20 3.04 -4.32 17.34
C TYR A 20 1.87 -5.24 16.97
N VAL A 21 0.84 -4.73 16.31
CA VAL A 21 -0.32 -5.54 15.88
C VAL A 21 0.10 -6.60 14.86
N ALA A 22 0.86 -6.23 13.82
CA ALA A 22 1.26 -7.14 12.76
C ALA A 22 2.13 -8.31 13.28
N VAL A 23 2.98 -8.06 14.28
CA VAL A 23 3.86 -9.08 14.87
C VAL A 23 3.18 -9.88 15.97
N SER A 24 2.32 -9.25 16.78
CA SER A 24 1.63 -9.92 17.89
C SER A 24 0.43 -10.76 17.46
N MET A 25 -0.16 -10.46 16.30
CA MET A 25 -1.33 -11.15 15.74
C MET A 25 -1.02 -11.69 14.33
N PRO A 26 -0.10 -12.67 14.20
CA PRO A 26 0.33 -13.20 12.90
C PRO A 26 -0.82 -13.85 12.10
N GLU A 27 -1.88 -14.31 12.76
CA GLU A 27 -3.10 -14.85 12.14
C GLU A 27 -3.82 -13.85 11.22
N LEU A 28 -3.60 -12.54 11.40
CA LEU A 28 -4.15 -11.51 10.53
C LEU A 28 -3.41 -11.38 9.21
N GLY A 29 -2.22 -11.99 9.06
CA GLY A 29 -1.43 -11.92 7.84
C GLY A 29 -0.98 -10.51 7.46
N LEU A 30 -0.89 -9.59 8.42
CA LEU A 30 -0.56 -8.19 8.17
C LEU A 30 0.91 -8.04 7.79
N ILE A 31 1.16 -7.44 6.63
CA ILE A 31 2.52 -7.16 6.15
C ILE A 31 2.97 -5.81 6.70
N VAL A 32 4.05 -5.81 7.50
CA VAL A 32 4.63 -4.58 8.08
C VAL A 32 4.92 -3.53 7.01
N TRP A 33 5.54 -3.94 5.90
CA TRP A 33 5.87 -3.07 4.78
C TRP A 33 4.65 -2.42 4.13
N ALA A 34 3.52 -3.12 4.03
CA ALA A 34 2.30 -2.56 3.44
C ALA A 34 1.78 -1.36 4.26
N GLY A 35 1.82 -1.45 5.60
CA GLY A 35 1.45 -0.34 6.46
C GLY A 35 2.37 0.88 6.28
N ILE A 36 3.69 0.67 6.22
CA ILE A 36 4.67 1.75 6.01
C ILE A 36 4.39 2.49 4.68
N VAL A 37 4.13 1.74 3.61
CA VAL A 37 3.79 2.31 2.30
C VAL A 37 2.47 3.09 2.35
N ALA A 38 1.44 2.55 3.01
CA ALA A 38 0.16 3.24 3.15
C ALA A 38 0.32 4.62 3.82
N TRP A 39 1.07 4.71 4.93
CA TRP A 39 1.34 6.00 5.57
C TRP A 39 2.22 6.93 4.72
N ALA A 40 3.19 6.39 3.98
CA ALA A 40 3.99 7.20 3.05
C ALA A 40 3.11 7.86 1.98
N THR A 41 2.13 7.12 1.43
CA THR A 41 1.17 7.69 0.47
C THR A 41 0.24 8.74 1.08
N PHE A 42 -0.12 8.59 2.36
CA PHE A 42 -0.90 9.59 3.11
C PHE A 42 -0.17 10.93 3.23
N TYR A 43 1.10 10.90 3.63
CA TYR A 43 1.88 12.12 3.75
C TYR A 43 2.26 12.70 2.38
N ALA A 44 2.52 11.85 1.38
CA ALA A 44 2.72 12.30 0.01
C ALA A 44 1.47 12.99 -0.56
N ALA A 45 0.27 12.60 -0.13
CA ALA A 45 -0.99 13.25 -0.50
C ALA A 45 -1.27 14.57 0.25
N GLY A 46 -0.38 15.01 1.14
CA GLY A 46 -0.48 16.26 1.91
C GLY A 46 -1.00 16.11 3.34
N GLY A 47 -1.31 14.87 3.78
CA GLY A 47 -1.87 14.61 5.10
C GLY A 47 -3.28 15.17 5.33
N GLY A 48 -3.74 15.20 6.58
CA GLY A 48 -5.08 15.68 6.93
C GLY A 48 -6.22 14.79 6.39
N MET A 49 -7.46 15.29 6.38
CA MET A 49 -8.61 14.50 5.91
C MET A 49 -8.55 14.20 4.41
N ASP A 50 -8.12 15.17 3.61
CA ASP A 50 -8.00 15.01 2.16
C ASP A 50 -6.90 14.01 1.79
N GLY A 51 -5.75 14.09 2.46
CA GLY A 51 -4.67 13.11 2.30
C GLY A 51 -5.11 11.70 2.69
N LEU A 52 -5.97 11.58 3.72
CA LEU A 52 -6.51 10.29 4.16
C LEU A 52 -7.40 9.67 3.09
N GLN A 53 -8.34 10.45 2.55
CA GLN A 53 -9.23 9.97 1.48
C GLN A 53 -8.43 9.54 0.24
N LYS A 54 -7.44 10.35 -0.17
CA LYS A 54 -6.57 10.03 -1.31
C LYS A 54 -5.73 8.78 -1.06
N ALA A 55 -5.16 8.63 0.13
CA ALA A 55 -4.38 7.45 0.49
C ALA A 55 -5.24 6.19 0.53
N ILE A 56 -6.43 6.25 1.12
CA ILE A 56 -7.36 5.11 1.13
C ILE A 56 -7.71 4.72 -0.30
N ALA A 57 -8.10 5.68 -1.14
CA ALA A 57 -8.45 5.41 -2.53
C ALA A 57 -7.27 4.82 -3.32
N SER A 58 -6.06 5.36 -3.17
CA SER A 58 -4.88 4.87 -3.89
C SER A 58 -4.44 3.49 -3.44
N ASN A 59 -4.47 3.20 -2.13
CA ASN A 59 -4.11 1.88 -1.60
C ASN A 59 -5.17 0.82 -1.99
N LEU A 60 -6.46 1.17 -1.99
CA LEU A 60 -7.52 0.27 -2.46
C LEU A 60 -7.39 -0.03 -3.95
N ALA A 61 -7.10 0.99 -4.77
CA ALA A 61 -6.85 0.80 -6.20
C ALA A 61 -5.62 -0.09 -6.44
N GLY A 62 -4.52 0.15 -5.72
CA GLY A 62 -3.32 -0.70 -5.79
C GLY A 62 -3.61 -2.15 -5.37
N ASN A 63 -4.36 -2.36 -4.30
CA ASN A 63 -4.75 -3.68 -3.83
C ASN A 63 -5.66 -4.41 -4.83
N PHE A 64 -6.61 -3.71 -5.45
CA PHE A 64 -7.45 -4.25 -6.52
C PHE A 64 -6.61 -4.76 -7.68
N TRP A 65 -5.68 -3.94 -8.15
CA TRP A 65 -4.77 -4.28 -9.25
C TRP A 65 -3.82 -5.44 -8.90
N ALA A 66 -3.30 -5.49 -7.68
CA ALA A 66 -2.51 -6.62 -7.20
C ALA A 66 -3.35 -7.92 -7.19
N ALA A 67 -4.61 -7.86 -6.76
CA ALA A 67 -5.52 -9.01 -6.80
C ALA A 67 -5.77 -9.49 -8.25
N VAL A 68 -5.95 -8.57 -9.20
CA VAL A 68 -6.06 -8.89 -10.63
C VAL A 68 -4.79 -9.59 -11.15
N ALA A 69 -3.61 -9.08 -10.81
CA ALA A 69 -2.34 -9.71 -11.21
C ALA A 69 -2.22 -11.14 -10.68
N LEU A 70 -2.55 -11.36 -9.40
CA LEU A 70 -2.53 -12.67 -8.77
C LEU A 70 -3.53 -13.64 -9.41
N TYR A 71 -4.75 -13.17 -9.70
CA TYR A 71 -5.78 -13.99 -10.34
C TYR A 71 -5.37 -14.44 -11.74
N VAL A 72 -4.89 -13.51 -12.58
CA VAL A 72 -4.40 -13.81 -13.93
C VAL A 72 -3.23 -14.79 -13.89
N THR A 73 -2.29 -14.58 -12.95
CA THR A 73 -1.14 -15.47 -12.77
C THR A 73 -1.58 -16.88 -12.38
N ALA A 74 -2.56 -17.02 -11.49
CA ALA A 74 -3.10 -18.31 -11.08
C ALA A 74 -3.78 -19.05 -12.25
N MET A 75 -4.51 -18.34 -13.12
CA MET A 75 -5.12 -18.93 -14.32
C MET A 75 -4.11 -19.47 -15.34
N MET A 76 -2.90 -18.90 -15.35
CA MET A 76 -1.83 -19.25 -16.29
C MET A 76 -0.82 -20.27 -15.75
N GLY A 77 -1.08 -20.88 -14.58
CA GLY A 77 -0.25 -21.93 -14.01
C GLY A 77 0.72 -21.49 -12.92
N GLY A 78 0.73 -20.20 -12.54
CA GLY A 78 1.38 -19.74 -11.31
C GLY A 78 2.90 -19.62 -11.36
N ASP A 79 3.52 -19.59 -12.54
CA ASP A 79 4.98 -19.50 -12.64
C ASP A 79 5.50 -18.08 -12.37
N VAL A 80 6.76 -18.00 -11.95
CA VAL A 80 7.41 -16.72 -11.56
C VAL A 80 7.48 -15.75 -12.73
N LEU A 81 7.63 -16.25 -13.96
CA LEU A 81 7.68 -15.41 -15.14
C LEU A 81 6.33 -14.73 -15.39
N THR A 82 5.22 -15.49 -15.36
CA THR A 82 3.88 -14.89 -15.53
C THR A 82 3.55 -13.93 -14.40
N LEU A 83 3.89 -14.27 -13.15
CA LEU A 83 3.70 -13.37 -12.02
C LEU A 83 4.42 -12.04 -12.25
N SER A 84 5.69 -12.11 -12.64
CA SER A 84 6.52 -10.93 -12.86
C SER A 84 6.00 -10.06 -14.00
N LEU A 85 5.59 -10.68 -15.11
CA LEU A 85 5.00 -9.96 -16.24
C LEU A 85 3.64 -9.35 -15.89
N ALA A 86 2.78 -10.08 -15.18
CA ALA A 86 1.47 -9.60 -14.74
C ALA A 86 1.60 -8.37 -13.83
N PHE A 87 2.47 -8.42 -12.82
CA PHE A 87 2.73 -7.26 -11.96
C PHE A 87 3.37 -6.09 -12.72
N GLY A 88 4.23 -6.35 -13.70
CA GLY A 88 4.79 -5.31 -14.57
C GLY A 88 3.71 -4.58 -15.40
N VAL A 89 2.81 -5.34 -16.03
CA VAL A 89 1.68 -4.78 -16.80
C VAL A 89 0.72 -4.03 -15.90
N VAL A 90 0.38 -4.60 -14.75
CA VAL A 90 -0.52 -3.98 -13.79
C VAL A 90 0.05 -2.68 -13.22
N ALA A 91 1.36 -2.62 -12.94
CA ALA A 91 2.01 -1.40 -12.51
C ALA A 91 1.88 -0.27 -13.56
N PHE A 92 2.01 -0.61 -14.85
CA PHE A 92 1.76 0.35 -15.92
C PHE A 92 0.30 0.82 -15.94
N ILE A 93 -0.66 -0.10 -15.87
CA ILE A 93 -2.09 0.24 -15.87
C ILE A 93 -2.44 1.13 -14.67
N PHE A 94 -1.93 0.82 -13.47
CA PHE A 94 -2.12 1.61 -12.26
C PHE A 94 -1.59 3.04 -12.42
N CYS A 95 -0.40 3.21 -13.00
CA CYS A 95 0.16 4.52 -13.32
C CYS A 95 -0.72 5.30 -14.29
N VAL A 96 -1.28 4.64 -15.32
CA VAL A 96 -2.21 5.29 -16.25
C VAL A 96 -3.52 5.68 -15.56
N GLN A 97 -4.05 4.81 -14.69
CA GLN A 97 -5.28 5.06 -13.93
C GLN A 97 -5.15 6.27 -13.01
N SER A 98 -3.98 6.56 -12.46
CA SER A 98 -3.77 7.72 -11.60
C SER A 98 -4.01 9.09 -12.27
N LYS A 99 -4.16 9.10 -13.61
CA LYS A 99 -4.48 10.31 -14.38
C LYS A 99 -5.98 10.55 -14.57
N ILE A 100 -6.82 9.58 -14.21
CA ILE A 100 -8.28 9.60 -14.35
C ILE A 100 -8.86 9.98 -12.99
#